data_AF-A0A4Q2FMS5-F1
#
_entry.id   AF-A0A4Q2FMS5-F1
#
_cell.length_a   1.000
_cell.length_b   1.000
_cell.length_c   1.000
_cell.angle_alpha   90.00
_cell.angle_beta   90.00
_cell.angle_gamma   90.00
#
_symmetry.space_group_name_H-M   'P 1'
#
loop_
_entity.id
_entity.type
_entity.pdbx_description
1 polymer ?
#
loop_
_entity_poly.entity_id
_entity_poly.type
_entity_poly.pdbx_seq_one_letter_code
_entity_poly.pdbx_strand_id
1 'polypeptide(L)'
;MKKYWMMMIVALCLPILASCGGNQSRENVETSTTATTSAKEVQKDIATKSDSEASISSSKTAPSTTVERENDTGQDLYKEVLERYKRYVSLLNQGKREELQKDLKENKVSPEEFGYIFTLSTYEKPVAPEYVFSDLNKDGQDELLIGNGQNLTAVYYLENQKPTLLHTGYAASAGGFRSSLSLYENGQVSYANWHSTSPEMNLTLYSLNNKGVKIVKEMTLKIGGNEKVAQVLEVSSEEVDLTKFDWKAFELVN
;
A
#
# COMPACT_ATOMS: atom_id res chain seq x y z
N MET A 1 -40.84 23.41 15.10
CA MET A 1 -41.10 23.83 13.70
C MET A 1 -39.81 23.61 12.90
N LYS A 2 -39.84 22.65 11.97
CA LYS A 2 -38.70 22.25 11.13
C LYS A 2 -38.39 23.36 10.12
N LYS A 3 -37.14 23.80 10.01
CA LYS A 3 -36.66 24.66 8.92
C LYS A 3 -35.72 23.83 8.05
N TYR A 4 -36.21 23.44 6.88
CA TYR A 4 -35.43 22.84 5.81
C TYR A 4 -34.60 23.94 5.15
N TRP A 5 -33.28 23.80 5.14
CA TRP A 5 -32.42 24.57 4.25
C TRP A 5 -32.08 23.70 3.05
N MET A 6 -32.71 24.05 1.92
CA MET A 6 -32.49 23.47 0.61
C MET A 6 -31.14 23.98 0.08
N MET A 7 -30.12 23.12 0.02
CA MET A 7 -28.87 23.43 -0.67
C MET A 7 -29.08 23.21 -2.18
N MET A 8 -29.04 24.31 -2.94
CA MET A 8 -28.90 24.28 -4.39
C MET A 8 -27.49 23.82 -4.77
N ILE A 9 -27.43 22.71 -5.49
CA ILE A 9 -26.24 22.23 -6.19
C ILE A 9 -26.00 23.16 -7.38
N VAL A 10 -24.92 23.94 -7.34
CA VAL A 10 -24.41 24.67 -8.51
C VAL A 10 -23.40 23.77 -9.20
N ALA A 11 -23.86 23.13 -10.28
CA ALA A 11 -23.00 22.44 -11.23
C ALA A 11 -22.17 23.48 -12.00
N LEU A 12 -20.86 23.52 -11.74
CA LEU A 12 -19.94 24.34 -12.52
C LEU A 12 -19.51 23.53 -13.76
N CYS A 13 -20.15 23.82 -14.89
CA CYS A 13 -19.69 23.42 -16.22
C CYS A 13 -18.38 24.16 -16.55
N LEU A 14 -17.31 23.42 -16.86
CA LEU A 14 -16.12 23.97 -17.51
C LEU A 14 -16.23 23.77 -19.04
N PRO A 15 -15.94 24.80 -19.85
CA PRO A 15 -16.00 24.70 -21.30
C PRO A 15 -14.79 23.95 -21.88
N ILE A 16 -15.09 23.04 -22.81
CA ILE A 16 -14.15 22.42 -23.74
C ILE A 16 -13.66 23.52 -24.69
N LEU A 17 -12.34 23.74 -24.75
CA LEU A 17 -11.73 24.46 -25.87
C LEU A 17 -10.87 23.50 -26.70
N ALA A 18 -11.16 23.56 -27.99
CA ALA A 18 -10.65 22.71 -29.04
C ALA A 18 -9.20 23.04 -29.41
N SER A 19 -8.50 21.96 -29.76
CA SER A 19 -7.49 21.82 -30.81
C SER A 19 -7.28 23.01 -31.76
N CYS A 20 -6.00 23.40 -31.89
CA CYS A 20 -5.41 23.84 -33.17
C CYS A 20 -4.12 23.04 -33.37
N GLY A 21 -4.06 22.30 -34.48
CA GLY A 21 -2.88 21.54 -34.91
C GLY A 21 -1.85 22.39 -35.68
N GLY A 22 -0.67 21.80 -35.90
CA GLY A 22 0.35 22.36 -36.79
C GLY A 22 1.73 21.70 -36.73
N ASN A 23 1.92 20.66 -37.54
CA ASN A 23 3.12 20.22 -38.27
C ASN A 23 4.47 19.89 -37.57
N GLN A 24 4.77 18.59 -37.58
CA GLN A 24 5.83 17.90 -38.36
C GLN A 24 7.28 18.45 -38.29
N SER A 25 8.18 17.67 -37.68
CA SER A 25 9.39 17.17 -38.36
C SER A 25 10.17 16.11 -37.56
N ARG A 26 10.45 14.99 -38.25
CA ARG A 26 11.63 14.11 -38.20
C ARG A 26 12.17 13.64 -36.84
N GLU A 27 11.92 12.36 -36.54
CA GLU A 27 12.82 11.54 -35.74
C GLU A 27 13.45 10.47 -36.64
N ASN A 28 14.78 10.37 -36.59
CA ASN A 28 15.55 9.32 -37.27
C ASN A 28 15.51 8.05 -36.42
N VAL A 29 15.24 6.94 -37.12
CA VAL A 29 15.32 5.57 -36.64
C VAL A 29 16.78 5.15 -36.58
N GLU A 30 17.19 4.52 -35.47
CA GLU A 30 18.27 3.53 -35.49
C GLU A 30 17.85 2.29 -34.67
N THR A 31 17.25 1.36 -35.38
CA THR A 31 17.18 -0.08 -35.06
C THR A 31 18.58 -0.68 -35.22
N SER A 32 19.11 -1.31 -34.17
CA SER A 32 20.26 -2.21 -34.30
C SER A 32 19.77 -3.65 -34.44
N THR A 33 20.20 -4.27 -35.53
CA THR A 33 19.78 -5.56 -36.07
C THR A 33 20.60 -6.71 -35.47
N THR A 34 19.88 -7.80 -35.19
CA THR A 34 20.34 -9.15 -34.87
C THR A 34 21.31 -9.73 -35.91
N ALA A 35 22.33 -10.47 -35.48
CA ALA A 35 22.98 -11.48 -36.31
C ALA A 35 23.30 -12.75 -35.51
N THR A 36 22.66 -13.84 -35.96
CA THR A 36 22.76 -15.25 -35.58
C THR A 36 24.09 -15.87 -36.01
N THR A 37 24.61 -16.86 -35.27
CA THR A 37 25.03 -18.14 -35.88
C THR A 37 25.20 -19.25 -34.84
N SER A 38 24.70 -20.42 -35.22
CA SER A 38 24.58 -21.67 -34.46
C SER A 38 25.75 -22.62 -34.80
N ALA A 39 26.07 -23.52 -33.86
CA ALA A 39 26.38 -24.97 -34.04
C ALA A 39 27.47 -25.45 -33.07
N LYS A 40 27.18 -26.40 -32.17
CA LYS A 40 27.36 -27.85 -32.42
C LYS A 40 27.05 -28.68 -31.16
N GLU A 41 26.19 -29.66 -31.36
CA GLU A 41 25.86 -30.80 -30.52
C GLU A 41 27.01 -31.83 -30.46
N VAL A 42 27.20 -32.51 -29.32
CA VAL A 42 27.49 -33.97 -29.22
C VAL A 42 27.07 -34.48 -27.83
N GLN A 43 26.21 -35.50 -27.83
CA GLN A 43 25.79 -36.37 -26.71
C GLN A 43 26.90 -37.35 -26.27
N LYS A 44 26.85 -37.80 -25.00
CA LYS A 44 27.08 -39.23 -24.68
C LYS A 44 26.47 -39.62 -23.33
N ASP A 45 25.63 -40.65 -23.39
CA ASP A 45 24.96 -41.35 -22.29
C ASP A 45 25.90 -42.10 -21.34
N ILE A 46 25.41 -42.48 -20.14
CA ILE A 46 25.29 -43.88 -19.65
C ILE A 46 24.82 -43.92 -18.17
N ALA A 47 23.57 -44.37 -17.99
CA ALA A 47 23.08 -45.48 -17.14
C ALA A 47 23.22 -45.52 -15.58
N THR A 48 22.03 -45.49 -14.96
CA THR A 48 21.43 -46.54 -14.07
C THR A 48 21.90 -46.73 -12.62
N LYS A 49 20.98 -46.48 -11.66
CA LYS A 49 20.29 -47.45 -10.74
C LYS A 49 19.91 -46.74 -9.42
N SER A 50 18.64 -46.40 -9.17
CA SER A 50 17.70 -47.10 -8.28
C SER A 50 18.33 -47.67 -7.00
N ASP A 51 17.90 -47.19 -5.82
CA ASP A 51 16.97 -47.96 -4.98
C ASP A 51 16.40 -47.11 -3.84
N SER A 52 15.13 -47.38 -3.56
CA SER A 52 14.34 -46.85 -2.45
C SER A 52 14.56 -47.74 -1.23
N GLU A 53 14.59 -47.18 -0.02
CA GLU A 53 14.09 -47.93 1.14
C GLU A 53 13.68 -47.00 2.29
N ALA A 54 12.47 -47.24 2.78
CA ALA A 54 11.87 -46.64 3.95
C ALA A 54 12.42 -47.30 5.22
N SER A 55 12.46 -46.55 6.33
CA SER A 55 12.47 -47.15 7.67
C SER A 55 11.84 -46.21 8.71
N ILE A 56 11.15 -46.86 9.63
CA ILE A 56 10.13 -46.37 10.55
C ILE A 56 10.71 -46.15 11.96
N SER A 57 10.11 -45.18 12.67
CA SER A 57 10.00 -45.04 14.14
C SER A 57 11.20 -44.54 14.96
N SER A 58 10.99 -43.40 15.63
CA SER A 58 10.81 -43.42 17.10
C SER A 58 10.34 -42.07 17.63
N SER A 59 9.17 -42.12 18.24
CA SER A 59 8.52 -41.07 19.04
C SER A 59 9.35 -40.72 20.28
N LYS A 60 9.59 -39.43 20.51
CA LYS A 60 9.81 -38.86 21.84
C LYS A 60 8.94 -37.62 21.99
N THR A 61 7.81 -37.81 22.66
CA THR A 61 6.93 -36.75 23.16
C THR A 61 7.70 -35.94 24.21
N ALA A 62 8.14 -34.74 23.85
CA ALA A 62 8.50 -33.72 24.83
C ALA A 62 7.20 -33.11 25.39
N PRO A 63 7.10 -32.84 26.70
CA PRO A 63 5.90 -32.25 27.27
C PRO A 63 5.73 -30.86 26.69
N SER A 64 4.69 -30.68 25.88
CA SER A 64 4.19 -29.37 25.50
C SER A 64 3.66 -28.72 26.77
N THR A 65 4.50 -27.91 27.42
CA THR A 65 4.02 -26.93 28.38
C THR A 65 3.12 -25.99 27.59
N THR A 66 1.82 -26.25 27.64
CA THR A 66 0.79 -25.31 27.20
C THR A 66 0.86 -24.15 28.17
N VAL A 67 1.80 -23.25 27.92
CA VAL A 67 1.72 -21.88 28.41
C VAL A 67 0.53 -21.31 27.64
N GLU A 68 -0.56 -21.03 28.34
CA GLU A 68 -1.56 -20.10 27.84
C GLU A 68 -0.81 -18.81 27.50
N ARG A 69 -0.45 -18.64 26.23
CA ARG A 69 0.08 -17.37 25.76
C ARG A 69 -1.08 -16.40 25.85
N GLU A 70 -0.87 -15.29 26.54
CA GLU A 70 -1.55 -14.06 26.15
C GLU A 70 -1.55 -13.99 24.62
N ASN A 71 -2.71 -13.66 24.08
CA ASN A 71 -3.00 -13.42 22.68
C ASN A 71 -2.02 -12.39 22.06
N ASP A 72 -0.79 -12.83 21.81
CA ASP A 72 0.25 -12.10 21.12
C ASP A 72 -0.14 -11.98 19.66
N THR A 73 -0.95 -10.96 19.36
CA THR A 73 -1.33 -10.58 18.00
C THR A 73 -0.23 -9.78 17.31
N GLY A 74 1.01 -9.79 17.84
CA GLY A 74 2.19 -9.13 17.29
C GLY A 74 2.17 -7.60 17.27
N GLN A 75 1.20 -6.96 17.92
CA GLN A 75 1.10 -5.49 17.99
C GLN A 75 2.37 -4.83 18.54
N ASP A 76 3.04 -5.46 19.50
CA ASP A 76 4.28 -4.95 20.12
C ASP A 76 5.43 -4.78 19.12
N LEU A 77 5.43 -5.55 18.03
CA LEU A 77 6.45 -5.47 16.97
C LEU A 77 6.36 -4.14 16.20
N TYR A 78 5.21 -3.46 16.24
CA TYR A 78 5.00 -2.17 15.60
C TYR A 78 5.43 -0.95 16.42
N LYS A 79 5.98 -1.15 17.63
CA LYS A 79 6.35 -0.06 18.54
C LYS A 79 7.23 1.02 17.88
N GLU A 80 8.23 0.63 17.09
CA GLU A 80 9.11 1.60 16.42
C GLU A 80 8.37 2.44 15.37
N VAL A 81 7.40 1.85 14.67
CA VAL A 81 6.53 2.56 13.72
C VAL A 81 5.65 3.54 14.48
N LEU A 82 5.01 3.11 15.56
CA LEU A 82 4.14 3.98 16.38
C LEU A 82 4.90 5.17 16.98
N GLU A 83 6.08 4.94 17.55
CA GLU A 83 6.91 6.02 18.11
C GLU A 83 7.38 7.00 17.02
N ARG A 84 7.62 6.52 15.80
CA ARG A 84 7.96 7.37 14.67
C ARG A 84 6.78 8.24 14.22
N TYR A 85 5.59 7.66 14.07
CA TYR A 85 4.38 8.43 13.77
C TYR A 85 4.01 9.42 14.89
N LYS A 86 4.21 9.05 16.16
CA LYS A 86 4.03 9.94 17.30
C LYS A 86 4.91 11.19 17.19
N ARG A 87 6.19 11.04 16.79
CA ARG A 87 7.08 12.17 16.52
C ARG A 87 6.57 13.04 15.36
N TYR A 88 6.12 12.42 14.26
CA TYR A 88 5.56 13.15 13.12
C TYR A 88 4.34 13.99 13.50
N VAL A 89 3.38 13.39 14.18
CA VAL A 89 2.15 14.05 14.63
C VAL A 89 2.49 15.21 15.57
N SER A 90 3.43 15.01 16.51
CA SER A 90 3.87 16.07 17.42
C SER A 90 4.46 17.29 16.67
N LEU A 91 5.36 17.05 15.71
CA LEU A 91 5.98 18.13 14.92
C LEU A 91 4.97 18.83 13.99
N LEU A 92 4.06 18.07 13.38
CA LEU A 92 2.97 18.62 12.54
C LEU A 92 2.08 19.54 13.38
N ASN A 93 1.66 19.12 14.58
CA ASN A 93 0.80 19.90 15.46
C ASN A 93 1.48 21.16 16.01
N GLN A 94 2.79 21.12 16.23
CA GLN A 94 3.58 22.29 16.63
C GLN A 94 3.91 23.23 15.45
N GLY A 95 3.55 22.86 14.21
CA GLY A 95 3.90 23.64 13.01
C GLY A 95 5.40 23.62 12.67
N LYS A 96 6.17 22.69 13.24
CA LYS A 96 7.63 22.57 13.11
C LYS A 96 8.03 21.83 11.82
N ARG A 97 7.67 22.40 10.68
CA ARG A 97 7.86 21.79 9.35
C ARG A 97 9.33 21.50 9.04
N GLU A 98 10.23 22.42 9.35
CA GLU A 98 11.67 22.26 9.06
C GLU A 98 12.28 21.13 9.90
N GLU A 99 11.92 21.04 11.17
CA GLU A 99 12.36 19.94 12.06
C GLU A 99 11.84 18.59 11.57
N LEU A 100 10.57 18.52 11.13
CA LEU A 100 10.00 17.30 10.55
C LEU A 100 10.74 16.87 9.27
N GLN A 101 11.03 17.81 8.38
CA GLN A 101 11.77 17.50 7.15
C GLN A 101 13.20 17.04 7.44
N LYS A 102 13.83 17.58 8.48
CA LYS A 102 15.13 17.11 8.95
C LYS A 102 15.03 15.69 9.51
N ASP A 103 14.05 15.42 10.38
CA ASP A 103 13.81 14.09 10.97
C ASP A 103 13.61 13.03 9.88
N LEU A 104 12.80 13.32 8.85
CA LEU A 104 12.56 12.42 7.72
C LEU A 104 13.83 12.09 6.94
N LYS A 105 14.75 13.05 6.77
CA LYS A 105 16.03 12.85 6.06
C LYS A 105 17.02 12.04 6.90
N GLU A 106 17.07 12.26 8.20
CA GLU A 106 18.02 11.61 9.11
C GLU A 106 17.63 10.16 9.43
N ASN A 107 16.33 9.89 9.62
CA ASN A 107 15.82 8.56 9.99
C ASN A 107 15.63 7.59 8.82
N LYS A 108 15.96 7.99 7.58
CA LYS A 108 15.97 7.15 6.35
C LYS A 108 14.76 6.22 6.22
N VAL A 109 13.56 6.78 6.32
CA VAL A 109 12.32 6.04 6.05
C VAL A 109 12.20 5.65 4.58
N SER A 110 11.23 4.79 4.24
CA SER A 110 10.96 4.44 2.84
C SER A 110 10.61 5.69 2.02
N PRO A 111 10.90 5.73 0.70
CA PRO A 111 10.53 6.85 -0.16
C PRO A 111 9.03 7.17 -0.14
N GLU A 112 8.19 6.15 0.00
CA GLU A 112 6.74 6.29 0.11
C GLU A 112 6.32 6.97 1.42
N GLU A 113 6.84 6.49 2.57
CA GLU A 113 6.57 7.11 3.87
C GLU A 113 7.12 8.54 3.91
N PHE A 114 8.32 8.77 3.35
CA PHE A 114 8.87 10.12 3.19
C PHE A 114 7.91 11.03 2.41
N GLY A 115 7.45 10.58 1.23
CA GLY A 115 6.56 11.37 0.37
C GLY A 115 5.23 11.70 1.04
N TYR A 116 4.64 10.73 1.76
CA TYR A 116 3.41 10.92 2.52
C TYR A 116 3.58 11.96 3.64
N ILE A 117 4.54 11.76 4.55
CA ILE A 117 4.71 12.65 5.71
C ILE A 117 5.20 14.03 5.28
N PHE A 118 6.07 14.10 4.27
CA PHE A 118 6.47 15.38 3.67
C PHE A 118 5.25 16.13 3.14
N THR A 119 4.35 15.45 2.43
CA THR A 119 3.12 16.05 1.89
C THR A 119 2.26 16.66 3.00
N LEU A 120 2.05 15.94 4.11
CA LEU A 120 1.32 16.48 5.27
C LEU A 120 1.96 17.77 5.79
N SER A 121 3.29 17.85 5.82
CA SER A 121 3.99 19.06 6.29
C SER A 121 3.71 20.29 5.43
N THR A 122 3.30 20.12 4.17
CA THR A 122 3.04 21.24 3.25
C THR A 122 1.64 21.84 3.41
N TYR A 123 0.73 21.17 4.12
CA TYR A 123 -0.62 21.68 4.34
C TYR A 123 -0.63 22.76 5.44
N GLU A 124 -1.51 23.76 5.27
CA GLU A 124 -1.73 24.79 6.29
C GLU A 124 -2.30 24.19 7.58
N LYS A 125 -3.23 23.24 7.42
CA LYS A 125 -3.90 22.49 8.50
C LYS A 125 -3.85 21.00 8.16
N PRO A 126 -2.74 20.30 8.43
CA PRO A 126 -2.67 18.87 8.22
C PRO A 126 -3.70 18.15 9.11
N VAL A 127 -4.36 17.14 8.55
CA VAL A 127 -5.14 16.19 9.35
C VAL A 127 -4.13 15.27 10.04
N ALA A 128 -4.16 15.21 11.36
CA ALA A 128 -3.27 14.35 12.12
C ALA A 128 -3.58 12.87 11.80
N PRO A 129 -2.55 12.06 11.48
CA PRO A 129 -2.73 10.61 11.39
C PRO A 129 -3.28 10.02 12.69
N GLU A 130 -4.05 8.96 12.54
CA GLU A 130 -4.56 8.05 13.57
C GLU A 130 -4.19 6.62 13.17
N TYR A 131 -4.32 5.67 14.10
CA TYR A 131 -3.99 4.28 13.82
C TYR A 131 -5.01 3.29 14.38
N VAL A 132 -5.08 2.11 13.78
CA VAL A 132 -5.83 0.97 14.30
C VAL A 132 -5.09 -0.33 13.98
N PHE A 133 -5.22 -1.31 14.87
CA PHE A 133 -4.77 -2.68 14.63
C PHE A 133 -5.94 -3.53 14.16
N SER A 134 -5.73 -4.34 13.13
CA SER A 134 -6.74 -5.24 12.62
C SER A 134 -6.07 -6.45 11.97
N ASP A 135 -6.48 -7.65 12.38
CA ASP A 135 -6.20 -8.90 11.67
C ASP A 135 -6.99 -8.94 10.36
N LEU A 136 -6.38 -8.41 9.29
CA LEU A 136 -7.02 -8.27 7.98
C LEU A 136 -7.23 -9.64 7.33
N ASN A 137 -6.23 -10.50 7.44
CA ASN A 137 -6.14 -11.78 6.72
C ASN A 137 -6.70 -12.97 7.54
N LYS A 138 -7.12 -12.73 8.79
CA LYS A 138 -7.69 -13.69 9.74
C LYS A 138 -6.71 -14.80 10.13
N ASP A 139 -5.42 -14.49 10.22
CA ASP A 139 -4.37 -15.43 10.62
C ASP A 139 -3.97 -15.32 12.10
N GLY A 140 -4.61 -14.41 12.85
CA GLY A 140 -4.34 -14.14 14.26
C GLY A 140 -3.22 -13.12 14.51
N GLN A 141 -2.59 -12.58 13.46
CA GLN A 141 -1.62 -11.50 13.50
C GLN A 141 -2.28 -10.20 13.07
N ASP A 142 -2.23 -9.16 13.91
CA ASP A 142 -2.76 -7.86 13.51
C ASP A 142 -1.82 -7.17 12.50
N GLU A 143 -2.41 -6.54 11.49
CA GLU A 143 -1.77 -5.50 10.70
C GLU A 143 -2.01 -4.11 11.31
N LEU A 144 -1.09 -3.18 11.06
CA LEU A 144 -1.20 -1.78 11.48
C LEU A 144 -1.70 -0.91 10.34
N LEU A 145 -2.86 -0.29 10.53
CA LEU A 145 -3.44 0.68 9.62
C LEU A 145 -3.20 2.10 10.13
N ILE A 146 -2.80 3.00 9.24
CA ILE A 146 -2.70 4.44 9.52
C ILE A 146 -3.70 5.19 8.64
N GLY A 147 -4.47 6.10 9.23
CA GLY A 147 -5.55 6.80 8.54
C GLY A 147 -6.02 8.04 9.29
N ASN A 148 -7.26 8.46 9.03
CA ASN A 148 -7.90 9.59 9.70
C ASN A 148 -9.39 9.35 9.97
N GLY A 149 -9.78 8.10 10.20
CA GLY A 149 -11.18 7.70 10.34
C GLY A 149 -11.96 7.58 9.03
N GLN A 150 -11.57 8.32 7.99
CA GLN A 150 -12.26 8.36 6.70
C GLN A 150 -11.44 7.77 5.56
N ASN A 151 -10.12 7.93 5.60
CA ASN A 151 -9.20 7.51 4.55
C ASN A 151 -8.09 6.65 5.14
N LEU A 152 -7.74 5.58 4.42
CA LEU A 152 -6.58 4.75 4.71
C LEU A 152 -5.35 5.36 4.01
N THR A 153 -4.31 5.66 4.79
CA THR A 153 -3.12 6.39 4.32
C THR A 153 -1.84 5.57 4.37
N ALA A 154 -1.76 4.54 5.21
CA ALA A 154 -0.71 3.54 5.15
C ALA A 154 -1.20 2.20 5.70
N VAL A 155 -0.62 1.11 5.18
CA VAL A 155 -0.80 -0.24 5.71
C VAL A 155 0.59 -0.82 6.00
N TYR A 156 0.79 -1.31 7.21
CA TYR A 156 1.98 -2.06 7.60
C TYR A 156 1.60 -3.48 7.99
N TYR A 157 2.34 -4.45 7.46
CA TYR A 157 2.21 -5.86 7.79
C TYR A 157 3.51 -6.36 8.41
N LEU A 158 3.51 -7.58 8.95
CA LEU A 158 4.73 -8.22 9.42
C LEU A 158 5.30 -9.14 8.34
N GLU A 159 6.49 -8.81 7.86
CA GLU A 159 7.29 -9.73 7.05
C GLU A 159 8.41 -10.29 7.94
N ASN A 160 8.39 -11.60 8.20
CA ASN A 160 9.37 -12.25 9.08
C ASN A 160 9.50 -11.55 10.46
N GLN A 161 8.36 -11.23 11.10
CA GLN A 161 8.26 -10.50 12.37
C GLN A 161 8.80 -9.06 12.35
N LYS A 162 9.00 -8.47 11.17
CA LYS A 162 9.41 -7.07 11.03
C LYS A 162 8.28 -6.26 10.39
N PRO A 163 7.93 -5.08 10.95
CA PRO A 163 7.02 -4.18 10.29
C PRO A 163 7.54 -3.76 8.92
N THR A 164 6.76 -4.05 7.89
CA THR A 164 7.02 -3.69 6.50
C THR A 164 5.87 -2.84 6.00
N LEU A 165 6.19 -1.67 5.46
CA LEU A 165 5.21 -0.82 4.78
C LEU A 165 4.76 -1.51 3.49
N LEU A 166 3.45 -1.71 3.33
CA LEU A 166 2.87 -2.13 2.06
C LEU A 166 2.90 -0.97 1.06
N HIS A 167 2.12 0.06 1.34
CA HIS A 167 2.03 1.27 0.51
C HIS A 167 1.48 2.45 1.31
N THR A 168 1.63 3.66 0.75
CA THR A 168 0.95 4.87 1.25
C THR A 168 -0.04 5.45 0.25
N GLY A 169 -1.15 5.99 0.75
CA GLY A 169 -2.16 6.72 -0.01
C GLY A 169 -2.06 8.23 0.24
N TYR A 170 -1.65 9.00 -0.77
CA TYR A 170 -1.57 10.46 -0.66
C TYR A 170 -1.60 11.16 -2.02
N ALA A 171 -1.91 12.45 -2.02
CA ALA A 171 -1.76 13.32 -3.18
C ALA A 171 -0.60 14.28 -2.94
N ALA A 172 0.50 14.10 -3.68
CA ALA A 172 1.70 14.90 -3.50
C ALA A 172 1.40 16.40 -3.69
N SER A 173 2.00 17.23 -2.85
CA SER A 173 1.82 18.69 -2.90
C SER A 173 2.40 19.34 -4.16
N ALA A 174 3.35 18.66 -4.81
CA ALA A 174 3.92 19.03 -6.09
C ALA A 174 4.27 17.79 -6.91
N GLY A 175 4.50 17.94 -8.21
CA GLY A 175 4.93 16.85 -9.08
C GLY A 175 3.84 15.85 -9.48
N GLY A 176 2.59 16.11 -9.13
CA GLY A 176 1.41 15.45 -9.72
C GLY A 176 1.16 13.99 -9.32
N PHE A 177 2.02 13.37 -8.52
CA PHE A 177 1.84 11.99 -8.03
C PHE A 177 0.63 11.87 -7.10
N ARG A 178 -0.14 10.81 -7.27
CA ARG A 178 -1.31 10.47 -6.46
C ARG A 178 -1.35 8.97 -6.23
N SER A 179 -1.77 8.58 -5.04
CA SER A 179 -2.06 7.20 -4.69
C SER A 179 -3.24 7.08 -3.73
N SER A 180 -3.86 5.91 -3.70
CA SER A 180 -4.92 5.57 -2.76
C SER A 180 -4.88 4.11 -2.36
N LEU A 181 -5.43 3.82 -1.18
CA LEU A 181 -5.59 2.48 -0.63
C LEU A 181 -7.07 2.23 -0.35
N SER A 182 -7.53 1.03 -0.71
CA SER A 182 -8.84 0.51 -0.31
C SER A 182 -8.65 -0.87 0.31
N LEU A 183 -9.38 -1.12 1.39
CA LEU A 183 -9.35 -2.37 2.15
C LEU A 183 -10.65 -3.14 1.90
N TYR A 184 -10.57 -4.46 1.75
CA TYR A 184 -11.73 -5.31 1.50
C TYR A 184 -11.93 -6.35 2.62
N GLU A 185 -13.18 -6.78 2.83
CA GLU A 185 -13.57 -7.67 3.94
C GLU A 185 -12.88 -9.05 3.93
N ASN A 186 -12.33 -9.45 2.78
CA ASN A 186 -11.55 -10.69 2.63
C ASN A 186 -10.06 -10.52 2.97
N GLY A 187 -9.65 -9.36 3.50
CA GLY A 187 -8.27 -9.04 3.86
C GLY A 187 -7.39 -8.56 2.71
N GLN A 188 -7.95 -8.38 1.52
CA GLN A 188 -7.21 -7.81 0.39
C GLN A 188 -7.10 -6.30 0.51
N VAL A 189 -6.01 -5.77 -0.05
CA VAL A 189 -5.76 -4.33 -0.14
C VAL A 189 -5.51 -3.99 -1.60
N SER A 190 -6.28 -3.06 -2.17
CA SER A 190 -5.95 -2.48 -3.47
C SER A 190 -5.15 -1.20 -3.31
N TYR A 191 -4.08 -1.10 -4.06
CA TYR A 191 -3.30 0.12 -4.24
C TYR A 191 -3.57 0.68 -5.63
N ALA A 192 -3.89 1.97 -5.70
CA ALA A 192 -3.93 2.71 -6.95
C ALA A 192 -2.85 3.78 -6.94
N ASN A 193 -2.14 3.95 -8.05
CA ASN A 193 -1.25 5.08 -8.26
C ASN A 193 -1.39 5.67 -9.66
N TRP A 194 -1.25 6.98 -9.76
CA TRP A 194 -1.32 7.69 -11.02
C TRP A 194 -0.61 9.04 -10.95
N HIS A 195 -0.27 9.56 -12.11
CA HIS A 195 0.14 10.95 -12.26
C HIS A 195 -1.07 11.79 -12.67
N SER A 196 -1.16 13.02 -12.19
CA SER A 196 -2.32 13.91 -12.42
C SER A 196 -2.57 14.23 -13.90
N THR A 197 -1.56 14.10 -14.75
CA THR A 197 -1.69 14.27 -16.20
C THR A 197 -1.89 12.96 -16.96
N SER A 198 -1.87 11.82 -16.27
CA SER A 198 -2.15 10.51 -16.85
C SER A 198 -3.66 10.35 -16.98
N PRO A 199 -4.18 9.86 -18.13
CA PRO A 199 -5.59 9.49 -18.25
C PRO A 199 -5.92 8.17 -17.55
N GLU A 200 -4.92 7.49 -16.98
CA GLU A 200 -4.99 6.14 -16.46
C GLU A 200 -4.34 6.03 -15.08
N MET A 201 -4.88 5.13 -14.26
CA MET A 201 -4.30 4.71 -12.98
C MET A 201 -3.85 3.25 -13.03
N ASN A 202 -2.70 2.98 -12.43
CA ASN A 202 -2.21 1.62 -12.21
C ASN A 202 -2.84 1.09 -10.92
N LEU A 203 -3.36 -0.13 -10.98
CA LEU A 203 -4.02 -0.81 -9.89
C LEU A 203 -3.28 -2.10 -9.57
N THR A 204 -3.00 -2.34 -8.30
CA THR A 204 -2.47 -3.60 -7.80
C THR A 204 -3.33 -4.10 -6.65
N LEU A 205 -3.78 -5.35 -6.72
CA LEU A 205 -4.50 -6.03 -5.64
C LEU A 205 -3.54 -6.94 -4.89
N TYR A 206 -3.45 -6.74 -3.58
CA TYR A 206 -2.60 -7.52 -2.69
C TYR A 206 -3.44 -8.45 -1.80
N SER A 207 -2.87 -9.60 -1.49
CA SER A 207 -3.33 -10.51 -0.45
C SER A 207 -2.21 -10.67 0.58
N LEU A 208 -2.56 -10.44 1.85
CA LEU A 208 -1.69 -10.69 2.99
C LEU A 208 -1.74 -12.18 3.37
N ASN A 209 -0.64 -12.71 3.89
CA ASN A 209 -0.55 -14.02 4.50
C ASN A 209 0.60 -14.05 5.51
N ASN A 210 0.71 -15.13 6.28
CA ASN A 210 1.74 -15.32 7.30
C ASN A 210 3.21 -15.25 6.82
N LYS A 211 3.47 -15.23 5.51
CA LYS A 211 4.82 -15.07 4.93
C LYS A 211 5.06 -13.69 4.33
N GLY A 212 4.08 -12.78 4.39
CA GLY A 212 4.13 -11.44 3.83
C GLY A 212 3.02 -11.18 2.82
N VAL A 213 3.35 -10.55 1.70
CA VAL A 213 2.37 -10.06 0.72
C VAL A 213 2.52 -10.78 -0.62
N LYS A 214 1.37 -11.08 -1.25
CA LYS A 214 1.28 -11.61 -2.62
C LYS A 214 0.49 -10.65 -3.50
N ILE A 215 1.00 -10.37 -4.70
CA ILE A 215 0.23 -9.72 -5.76
C ILE A 215 -0.78 -10.72 -6.33
N VAL A 216 -2.06 -10.36 -6.27
CA VAL A 216 -3.18 -11.13 -6.81
C VAL A 216 -3.44 -10.75 -8.26
N LYS A 217 -3.48 -9.45 -8.55
CA LYS A 217 -3.80 -8.92 -9.87
C LYS A 217 -3.23 -7.52 -10.05
N GLU A 218 -2.82 -7.21 -11.27
CA GLU A 218 -2.42 -5.87 -11.70
C GLU A 218 -3.22 -5.48 -12.94
N MET A 219 -3.72 -4.26 -12.97
CA MET A 219 -4.54 -3.72 -14.06
C MET A 219 -4.29 -2.24 -14.24
N THR A 220 -4.73 -1.70 -15.37
CA THR A 220 -4.82 -0.27 -15.61
C THR A 220 -6.29 0.13 -15.76
N LEU A 221 -6.70 1.21 -15.12
CA LEU A 221 -8.07 1.75 -15.20
C LEU A 221 -8.02 3.16 -15.77
N LYS A 222 -8.87 3.44 -16.77
CA LYS A 222 -9.04 4.78 -17.32
C LYS A 222 -9.80 5.68 -16.34
N ILE A 223 -9.19 6.82 -16.02
CA ILE A 223 -9.77 7.84 -15.14
C ILE A 223 -10.96 8.51 -15.85
N GLY A 224 -12.05 8.69 -15.12
CA GLY A 224 -13.29 9.29 -15.65
C GLY A 224 -14.19 8.32 -16.41
N GLY A 225 -13.85 7.02 -16.45
CA GLY A 225 -14.75 5.96 -16.88
C GLY A 225 -15.83 5.62 -15.83
N ASN A 226 -16.72 4.69 -16.18
CA ASN A 226 -17.77 4.20 -15.28
C ASN A 226 -17.35 2.97 -14.45
N GLU A 227 -16.19 2.39 -14.75
CA GLU A 227 -15.69 1.18 -14.09
C GLU A 227 -15.14 1.52 -12.70
N LYS A 228 -15.47 0.68 -11.72
CA LYS A 228 -14.95 0.81 -10.35
C LYS A 228 -13.67 -0.02 -10.19
N VAL A 229 -12.78 0.43 -9.31
CA VAL A 229 -11.52 -0.27 -8.96
C VAL A 229 -11.77 -1.74 -8.60
N ALA A 230 -12.71 -2.01 -7.69
CA ALA A 230 -13.03 -3.37 -7.25
C ALA A 230 -13.52 -4.27 -8.40
N GLN A 231 -14.22 -3.71 -9.40
CA GLN A 231 -14.71 -4.48 -10.56
C GLN A 231 -13.55 -4.86 -11.49
N VAL A 232 -12.67 -3.91 -11.81
CA VAL A 232 -11.51 -4.16 -12.69
C VAL A 232 -10.53 -5.14 -12.04
N LEU A 233 -10.33 -5.01 -10.73
CA LEU A 233 -9.50 -5.92 -9.96
C LEU A 233 -10.19 -7.26 -9.64
N GLU A 234 -11.46 -7.45 -10.03
CA GLU A 234 -12.26 -8.66 -9.77
C GLU A 234 -12.27 -9.06 -8.28
N VAL A 235 -12.38 -8.07 -7.39
CA VAL A 235 -12.46 -8.29 -5.94
C VAL A 235 -13.79 -8.96 -5.60
N SER A 236 -13.72 -10.06 -4.86
CA SER A 236 -14.87 -10.91 -4.52
C SER A 236 -15.56 -10.54 -3.19
N SER A 237 -15.23 -9.40 -2.60
CA SER A 237 -15.76 -8.93 -1.31
C SER A 237 -16.03 -7.43 -1.32
N GLU A 238 -16.81 -6.97 -0.33
CA GLU A 238 -17.12 -5.54 -0.16
C GLU A 238 -15.91 -4.76 0.38
N GLU A 239 -15.90 -3.45 0.12
CA GLU A 239 -14.92 -2.53 0.69
C GLU A 239 -15.28 -2.26 2.16
N VAL A 240 -14.27 -2.26 3.02
CA VAL A 240 -14.43 -2.06 4.46
C VAL A 240 -14.85 -0.63 4.75
N ASP A 241 -15.89 -0.48 5.57
CA ASP A 241 -16.28 0.81 6.13
C ASP A 241 -15.31 1.24 7.24
N LEU A 242 -14.33 2.08 6.87
CA LEU A 242 -13.28 2.56 7.76
C LEU A 242 -13.81 3.31 8.99
N THR A 243 -15.04 3.84 8.92
CA THR A 243 -15.63 4.61 10.03
C THR A 243 -16.05 3.73 11.22
N LYS A 244 -16.09 2.41 11.02
CA LYS A 244 -16.43 1.42 12.06
C LYS A 244 -15.23 1.00 12.92
N PHE A 245 -14.01 1.39 12.54
CA PHE A 245 -12.83 1.10 13.34
C PHE A 245 -12.72 2.05 14.54
N ASP A 246 -12.25 1.52 15.67
CA ASP A 246 -11.88 2.31 16.85
C ASP A 246 -10.48 2.91 16.65
N TRP A 247 -10.42 3.95 15.82
CA TRP A 247 -9.19 4.68 15.55
C TRP A 247 -8.61 5.32 16.81
N LYS A 248 -7.31 5.14 17.02
CA LYS A 248 -6.54 5.69 18.12
C LYS A 248 -5.73 6.89 17.64
N ALA A 249 -5.86 8.01 18.33
CA ALA A 249 -5.00 9.17 18.11
C ALA A 249 -3.58 8.89 18.65
N PHE A 250 -2.57 9.47 18.01
CA PHE A 250 -1.23 9.51 18.60
C PHE A 250 -1.19 10.55 19.72
N GLU A 251 -0.82 10.12 20.93
CA GLU A 251 -0.68 11.01 22.07
C GLU A 251 0.42 12.06 21.82
N LEU A 252 0.12 13.31 22.13
CA LEU A 252 1.09 14.39 21.98
C LEU A 252 2.09 14.35 23.12
N VAL A 253 3.37 14.49 22.76
CA VAL A 253 4.43 14.74 23.75
C VAL A 253 4.40 16.23 24.02
N ASN A 254 4.05 16.61 25.25
CA ASN A 254 4.10 17.99 25.75
C ASN A 254 5.53 18.52 25.79
#